data_AF-A0A0A9CVV8-F1
#
_entry.id   AF-A0A0A9CVV8-F1
#
_cell.length_a   1.000
_cell.length_b   1.000
_cell.length_c   1.000
_cell.angle_alpha   90.00
_cell.angle_beta   90.00
_cell.angle_gamma   90.00
#
_symmetry.space_group_name_H-M   'P 1'
#
loop_
_entity.id
_entity.type
_entity.pdbx_description
1 polymer ?
#
loop_
_entity_poly.entity_id
_entity_poly.type
_entity_poly.pdbx_seq_one_letter_code
_entity_poly.pdbx_strand_id
1 'polypeptide(L)'
;MQKHDLACPYKVLLCEQNCEKRLLRRDMDRHCVTVCPMRPMKCPFGCDSSFPERNLEEHCSEFLQQHVLKVLKAIHKKGFTAEELKERAQLLEKADDSGKLAKARDTRSLTNVVKDLEAKMKDGHSSYRDGFSIRPKFKMDNDMV
;
A
#
# COMPACT_ATOMS: atom_id res chain seq x y z
N MET A 1 -22.03 13.87 44.85
CA MET A 1 -20.90 13.38 44.02
C MET A 1 -21.33 12.89 42.64
N GLN A 2 -22.34 12.02 42.52
CA GLN A 2 -22.67 11.30 41.27
C GLN A 2 -22.93 12.16 40.02
N LYS A 3 -23.54 13.36 40.15
CA LYS A 3 -23.80 14.24 39.00
C LYS A 3 -22.52 14.80 38.36
N HIS A 4 -21.47 15.01 39.16
CA HIS A 4 -20.18 15.50 38.66
C HIS A 4 -19.48 14.44 37.81
N ASP A 5 -19.53 13.18 38.24
CA ASP A 5 -18.88 12.06 37.57
C ASP A 5 -19.43 11.78 36.15
N LEU A 6 -20.64 12.26 35.86
CA LEU A 6 -21.28 12.12 34.54
C LEU A 6 -20.82 13.19 33.55
N ALA A 7 -20.25 14.31 34.02
CA ALA A 7 -19.81 15.43 33.18
C ALA A 7 -18.32 15.80 33.38
N CYS A 8 -17.62 15.15 34.32
CA CYS A 8 -16.25 15.49 34.65
C CYS A 8 -15.31 15.27 33.44
N PRO A 9 -14.67 16.34 32.92
CA PRO A 9 -13.78 16.24 31.76
C PRO A 9 -12.47 15.48 32.08
N TYR A 10 -12.10 15.43 33.37
CA TYR A 10 -10.91 14.74 33.87
C TYR A 10 -11.19 13.30 34.31
N LYS A 11 -12.43 12.83 34.16
CA LYS A 11 -12.73 11.43 34.44
C LYS A 11 -12.08 10.54 33.40
N VAL A 12 -11.34 9.54 33.88
CA VAL A 12 -10.73 8.52 33.03
C VAL A 12 -11.80 7.51 32.63
N LEU A 13 -11.97 7.33 31.32
CA LEU A 13 -12.92 6.40 30.70
C LEU A 13 -12.17 5.47 29.76
N LEU A 14 -12.74 4.29 29.50
CA LEU A 14 -12.26 3.42 28.43
C LEU A 14 -12.61 4.03 27.07
N CYS A 15 -11.75 3.79 26.08
CA CYS A 15 -11.99 4.25 24.72
C CYS A 15 -13.34 3.74 24.18
N GLU A 16 -14.12 4.64 23.58
CA GLU A 16 -15.41 4.32 22.95
C GLU A 16 -15.28 3.38 21.75
N GLN A 17 -14.09 3.31 21.14
CA GLN A 17 -13.77 2.37 20.05
C GLN A 17 -13.19 1.05 20.56
N ASN A 18 -13.19 0.82 21.88
CA ASN A 18 -12.71 -0.42 22.51
C ASN A 18 -11.23 -0.76 22.24
N CYS A 19 -10.36 0.24 22.08
CA CYS A 19 -8.91 0.04 21.92
C CYS A 19 -8.14 -0.26 23.22
N GLU A 20 -8.86 -0.60 24.30
CA GLU A 20 -8.36 -0.90 25.66
C GLU A 20 -7.60 0.24 26.38
N LYS A 21 -7.44 1.41 25.75
CA LYS A 21 -6.85 2.59 26.39
C LYS A 21 -7.83 3.28 27.33
N ARG A 22 -7.28 3.79 28.43
CA ARG A 22 -7.95 4.64 29.41
C ARG A 22 -7.54 6.10 29.21
N LEU A 23 -8.50 6.98 28.98
CA LEU A 23 -8.27 8.36 28.58
C LEU A 23 -9.19 9.30 29.36
N LEU A 24 -8.75 10.54 29.56
CA LEU A 24 -9.64 11.57 30.09
C LEU A 24 -10.78 11.80 29.09
N ARG A 25 -12.00 12.02 29.59
CA ARG A 25 -13.16 12.31 28.74
C ARG A 25 -12.87 13.40 27.71
N ARG A 26 -12.18 14.47 28.11
CA ARG A 26 -11.79 15.58 27.21
C ARG A 26 -10.84 15.18 26.06
N ASP A 27 -10.09 14.09 26.21
CA ASP A 27 -9.10 13.63 25.24
C ASP A 27 -9.65 12.49 24.35
N MET A 28 -10.86 11.99 24.63
CA MET A 28 -11.47 10.86 23.95
C MET A 28 -11.63 11.11 22.45
N ASP A 29 -12.26 12.23 22.07
CA ASP A 29 -12.48 12.59 20.67
C ASP A 29 -11.15 12.72 19.91
N ARG A 30 -10.20 13.47 20.48
CA ARG A 30 -8.88 13.64 19.87
C ARG A 30 -8.20 12.30 19.66
N HIS A 31 -8.23 11.42 20.66
CA HIS A 31 -7.67 10.08 20.55
C HIS A 31 -8.31 9.27 19.41
N CYS A 32 -9.65 9.17 19.42
CA CYS A 32 -10.47 8.43 18.46
C CYS A 32 -10.20 8.83 17.00
N VAL A 33 -9.87 10.10 16.74
CA VAL A 33 -9.66 10.64 15.37
C VAL A 33 -8.18 10.64 14.94
N THR A 34 -7.23 10.63 15.88
CA THR A 34 -5.81 10.84 15.54
C THR A 34 -4.94 9.60 15.73
N VAL A 35 -5.02 8.93 16.88
CA VAL A 35 -4.02 7.93 17.31
C VAL A 35 -4.65 6.64 17.83
N CYS A 36 -5.97 6.51 17.74
CA CYS A 36 -6.66 5.29 18.12
C CYS A 36 -6.36 4.19 17.09
N PRO A 37 -5.88 3.01 17.52
CA PRO A 37 -5.65 1.89 16.60
C PRO A 37 -6.97 1.31 16.04
N MET A 38 -8.11 1.66 16.64
CA MET A 38 -9.44 1.28 16.18
C MET A 38 -10.04 2.31 15.22
N ARG A 39 -9.34 3.41 14.96
CA ARG A 39 -9.78 4.43 14.03
C ARG A 39 -9.99 3.82 12.63
N PRO A 40 -11.10 4.12 11.96
CA PRO A 40 -11.32 3.67 10.60
C PRO A 40 -10.31 4.35 9.67
N MET A 41 -9.57 3.55 8.91
CA MET A 41 -8.66 4.00 7.88
C MET A 41 -9.08 3.45 6.53
N LYS A 42 -8.73 4.19 5.47
CA LYS A 42 -8.80 3.70 4.09
C LYS A 42 -7.48 3.01 3.75
N CYS A 43 -7.57 1.99 2.91
CA CYS A 43 -6.38 1.32 2.40
C CYS A 43 -5.50 2.31 1.61
N PRO A 44 -4.18 2.40 1.90
CA PRO A 44 -3.26 3.28 1.18
C PRO A 44 -3.09 2.90 -0.30
N PHE A 45 -3.45 1.67 -0.67
CA PHE A 45 -3.49 1.19 -2.05
C PHE A 45 -4.80 1.51 -2.79
N GLY A 46 -5.72 2.26 -2.16
CA GLY A 46 -6.99 2.66 -2.75
C GLY A 46 -7.96 1.49 -2.93
N CYS A 47 -8.10 0.64 -1.92
CA CYS A 47 -9.22 -0.32 -1.85
C CYS A 47 -10.47 0.36 -1.30
N ASP A 48 -11.65 -0.14 -1.67
CA ASP A 48 -12.95 0.42 -1.25
C ASP A 48 -13.36 0.04 0.18
N SER A 49 -12.55 -0.79 0.86
CA SER A 49 -12.78 -1.21 2.24
C SER A 49 -12.34 -0.15 3.25
N SER A 50 -13.17 0.04 4.28
CA SER A 50 -12.83 0.81 5.49
C SER A 50 -12.65 -0.17 6.64
N PHE A 51 -11.51 -0.12 7.31
CA PHE A 51 -11.18 -1.04 8.40
C PHE A 51 -10.40 -0.32 9.52
N PRO A 52 -10.35 -0.89 10.74
CA PRO A 52 -9.58 -0.34 11.84
C PRO A 52 -8.08 -0.34 11.54
N GLU A 53 -7.35 0.70 11.97
CA GLU A 53 -5.91 0.83 11.69
C GLU A 53 -5.08 -0.40 12.07
N ARG A 54 -5.41 -1.07 13.18
CA ARG A 54 -4.76 -2.31 13.62
C ARG A 54 -4.91 -3.47 12.63
N ASN A 55 -5.98 -3.52 11.85
CA ASN A 55 -6.24 -4.56 10.86
C ASN A 55 -5.54 -4.28 9.52
N LEU A 56 -4.77 -3.18 9.40
CA LEU A 56 -4.04 -2.87 8.19
C LEU A 56 -3.09 -4.00 7.77
N GLU A 57 -2.40 -4.62 8.72
CA GLU A 57 -1.44 -5.70 8.44
C GLU A 57 -2.14 -6.96 7.92
N GLU A 58 -3.27 -7.31 8.53
CA GLU A 58 -4.13 -8.42 8.10
C GLU A 58 -4.69 -8.13 6.70
N HIS A 59 -5.23 -6.94 6.46
CA HIS A 59 -5.71 -6.51 5.14
C HIS A 59 -4.61 -6.55 4.08
N CYS A 60 -3.41 -6.07 4.38
CA CYS A 60 -2.27 -6.14 3.45
C CYS A 60 -1.87 -7.57 3.11
N SER A 61 -1.99 -8.49 4.06
CA SER A 61 -1.68 -9.90 3.85
C SER A 61 -2.78 -10.61 3.04
N GLU A 62 -4.05 -10.40 3.38
CA GLU A 62 -5.19 -11.02 2.68
C GLU A 62 -5.37 -10.50 1.24
N PHE A 63 -5.11 -9.20 1.02
CA PHE A 63 -5.33 -8.54 -0.26
C PHE A 63 -4.02 -8.27 -1.02
N LEU A 64 -2.92 -8.95 -0.64
CA LEU A 64 -1.58 -8.73 -1.21
C LEU A 64 -1.57 -8.79 -2.73
N GLN A 65 -2.16 -9.85 -3.29
CA GLN A 65 -2.28 -10.04 -4.75
C GLN A 65 -2.95 -8.85 -5.44
N GLN A 66 -4.01 -8.29 -4.85
CA GLN A 66 -4.69 -7.14 -5.43
C GLN A 66 -3.83 -5.88 -5.37
N HIS A 67 -3.07 -5.70 -4.28
CA HIS A 67 -2.15 -4.57 -4.14
C HIS A 67 -1.01 -4.66 -5.16
N VAL A 68 -0.40 -5.84 -5.32
CA VAL A 68 0.65 -6.09 -6.31
C VAL A 68 0.13 -5.86 -7.72
N LEU A 69 -1.06 -6.36 -8.06
CA LEU A 69 -1.68 -6.13 -9.37
C LEU A 69 -1.92 -4.65 -9.66
N LYS A 70 -2.39 -3.86 -8.70
CA LYS A 70 -2.56 -2.41 -8.85
C LYS A 70 -1.23 -1.71 -9.15
N VAL A 71 -0.16 -2.09 -8.44
CA VAL A 71 1.19 -1.57 -8.67
C VAL A 71 1.73 -1.99 -10.03
N LEU A 72 1.57 -3.25 -10.42
CA LEU A 72 1.99 -3.74 -11.73
C LEU A 72 1.26 -3.03 -12.86
N LYS A 73 -0.06 -2.77 -12.74
CA LYS A 73 -0.82 -1.95 -13.70
C LYS A 73 -0.29 -0.52 -13.78
N ALA A 74 0.14 0.05 -12.65
CA ALA A 74 0.70 1.41 -12.61
C ALA A 74 2.09 1.49 -13.26
N ILE A 75 2.91 0.43 -13.15
CA ILE A 75 4.24 0.32 -13.76
C ILE A 75 4.11 0.01 -15.27
N HIS A 76 3.31 -0.99 -15.63
CA HIS A 76 3.20 -1.58 -16.96
C HIS A 76 1.96 -1.10 -17.72
N LYS A 77 1.75 0.22 -17.78
CA LYS A 77 0.50 0.85 -18.28
C LYS A 77 0.01 0.46 -19.68
N LYS A 78 0.83 -0.16 -20.55
CA LYS A 78 0.49 -0.36 -21.98
C LYS A 78 0.97 -1.69 -22.61
N GLY A 79 1.49 -2.64 -21.84
CA GLY A 79 2.16 -3.82 -22.40
C GLY A 79 1.63 -5.18 -21.95
N PHE A 80 0.68 -5.21 -21.02
CA PHE A 80 0.28 -6.46 -20.37
C PHE A 80 -1.24 -6.60 -20.27
N THR A 81 -1.72 -7.80 -20.55
CA THR A 81 -3.09 -8.27 -20.30
C THR A 81 -3.34 -8.48 -18.80
N ALA A 82 -4.60 -8.65 -18.41
CA ALA A 82 -4.94 -8.86 -17.00
C ALA A 82 -4.37 -10.19 -16.46
N GLU A 83 -4.24 -11.17 -17.35
CA GLU A 83 -3.75 -12.52 -17.13
C GLU A 83 -2.24 -12.50 -16.91
N GLU A 84 -1.47 -11.87 -17.80
CA GLU A 84 -0.02 -11.74 -17.66
C GLU A 84 0.36 -10.95 -16.40
N LEU A 85 -0.43 -9.95 -16.01
CA LEU A 85 -0.24 -9.22 -14.74
C LEU A 85 -0.45 -10.13 -13.53
N LYS A 86 -1.42 -11.05 -13.57
CA LYS A 86 -1.65 -12.03 -12.50
C LYS A 86 -0.53 -13.05 -12.42
N GLU A 87 -0.10 -13.60 -13.55
CA GLU A 87 1.05 -14.52 -13.59
C GLU A 87 2.30 -13.84 -13.02
N ARG A 88 2.55 -12.59 -13.41
CA ARG A 88 3.66 -11.80 -12.88
C ARG A 88 3.53 -11.54 -11.37
N ALA A 89 2.33 -11.25 -10.87
CA ALA A 89 2.11 -11.09 -9.43
C ALA A 89 2.41 -12.37 -8.65
N GLN A 90 1.99 -13.54 -9.16
CA GLN A 90 2.28 -14.83 -8.54
C GLN A 90 3.78 -15.17 -8.57
N LEU A 91 4.48 -14.84 -9.66
CA LEU A 91 5.93 -15.03 -9.73
C LEU A 91 6.67 -14.16 -8.71
N LEU A 92 6.23 -12.90 -8.54
CA LEU A 92 6.82 -11.99 -7.55
C LEU A 92 6.61 -12.48 -6.12
N GLU A 93 5.45 -13.04 -5.80
CA GLU A 93 5.22 -13.67 -4.49
C GLU A 93 6.14 -14.85 -4.25
N LYS A 94 6.31 -15.73 -5.25
CA LYS A 94 7.20 -16.89 -5.14
C LYS A 94 8.67 -16.51 -4.99
N ALA A 95 9.08 -15.39 -5.58
CA ALA A 95 10.45 -14.88 -5.48
C ALA A 95 10.69 -14.02 -4.23
N ASP A 96 9.65 -13.70 -3.47
CA ASP A 96 9.76 -12.93 -2.24
C ASP A 96 10.00 -13.84 -1.04
N ASP A 97 11.20 -14.42 -0.95
CA ASP A 97 11.60 -15.27 0.19
C ASP A 97 11.56 -14.53 1.54
N SER A 98 11.62 -13.20 1.51
CA SER A 98 11.69 -12.34 2.69
C SER A 98 10.31 -11.82 3.17
N GLY A 99 9.24 -12.08 2.42
CA GLY A 99 7.90 -11.54 2.68
C GLY A 99 7.87 -10.00 2.68
N LYS A 100 8.73 -9.34 1.90
CA LYS A 100 8.80 -7.87 1.81
C LYS A 100 7.56 -7.28 1.13
N LEU A 101 6.92 -8.03 0.23
CA LEU A 101 5.68 -7.61 -0.42
C LEU A 101 4.55 -7.45 0.61
N ALA A 102 4.36 -8.43 1.49
CA ALA A 102 3.35 -8.37 2.55
C ALA A 102 3.63 -7.28 3.61
N LYS A 103 4.91 -6.97 3.85
CA LYS A 103 5.34 -5.94 4.82
C LYS A 103 5.20 -4.51 4.30
N ALA A 104 4.99 -4.32 3.00
CA ALA A 104 4.87 -2.98 2.41
C ALA A 104 3.50 -2.37 2.76
N ARG A 105 3.52 -1.25 3.50
CA ARG A 105 2.30 -0.58 4.00
C ARG A 105 1.89 0.65 3.19
N ASP A 106 2.60 0.95 2.11
CA ASP A 106 2.31 2.08 1.24
C ASP A 106 2.68 1.79 -0.21
N THR A 107 2.08 2.54 -1.13
CA THR A 107 2.24 2.34 -2.58
C THR A 107 3.70 2.51 -3.04
N ARG A 108 4.45 3.43 -2.43
CA ARG A 108 5.85 3.69 -2.81
C ARG A 108 6.74 2.53 -2.40
N SER A 109 6.61 2.06 -1.16
CA SER A 109 7.34 0.90 -0.65
C SER A 109 7.03 -0.35 -1.48
N LEU A 110 5.75 -0.62 -1.76
CA LEU A 110 5.37 -1.78 -2.58
C LEU A 110 5.93 -1.67 -4.00
N THR A 111 5.89 -0.48 -4.62
CA THR A 111 6.48 -0.23 -5.94
C THR A 111 7.99 -0.48 -5.95
N ASN A 112 8.71 -0.07 -4.91
CA ASN A 112 10.14 -0.29 -4.81
C ASN A 112 10.47 -1.79 -4.67
N VAL A 113 9.72 -2.52 -3.83
CA VAL A 113 9.90 -3.97 -3.66
C VAL A 113 9.60 -4.70 -4.97
N VAL A 114 8.50 -4.37 -5.65
CA VAL A 114 8.16 -4.96 -6.95
C VAL A 114 9.29 -4.74 -7.97
N LYS A 115 9.82 -3.51 -8.07
CA LYS A 115 10.93 -3.20 -8.99
C LYS A 115 12.22 -3.93 -8.65
N ASP A 116 12.55 -4.06 -7.36
CA ASP A 116 13.74 -4.80 -6.89
C ASP A 116 13.64 -6.28 -7.24
N LEU A 117 12.47 -6.90 -6.99
CA LEU A 117 12.22 -8.29 -7.35
C LEU A 117 12.23 -8.48 -8.88
N GLU A 118 11.63 -7.57 -9.65
CA GLU A 118 11.68 -7.59 -11.11
C GLU A 118 13.10 -7.45 -11.66
N ALA A 119 13.97 -6.66 -11.02
CA ALA A 119 15.37 -6.53 -11.40
C ALA A 119 16.14 -7.83 -11.13
N LYS A 120 15.99 -8.40 -9.94
CA LYS A 120 16.62 -9.69 -9.56
C LYS A 120 16.24 -10.83 -10.51
N MET A 121 14.98 -10.87 -10.96
CA MET A 121 14.53 -11.85 -11.96
C MET A 121 15.20 -11.65 -13.32
N LYS A 122 15.54 -10.40 -13.70
CA LYS A 122 16.24 -10.09 -14.95
C LYS A 122 17.74 -10.34 -14.84
N ASP A 123 18.34 -10.10 -13.68
CA ASP A 123 19.76 -10.36 -13.42
C ASP A 123 20.08 -11.87 -13.43
N GLY A 124 19.10 -12.72 -13.09
CA GLY A 124 19.20 -14.18 -13.24
C GLY A 124 19.09 -14.69 -14.68
N HIS A 125 18.70 -13.84 -15.64
CA HIS A 125 18.44 -14.23 -17.03
C HIS A 125 18.86 -13.14 -18.04
N SER A 126 20.11 -12.65 -17.97
CA SER A 126 20.77 -11.96 -19.10
C SER A 126 22.27 -11.71 -18.79
N SER A 127 23.19 -12.57 -19.20
CA SER A 127 23.83 -12.39 -20.50
C SER A 127 22.82 -12.53 -21.65
N TYR A 128 22.76 -11.51 -22.51
CA TYR A 128 21.91 -11.31 -23.70
C TYR A 128 20.68 -10.39 -23.53
N ARG A 129 20.98 -9.10 -23.78
CA ARG A 129 20.21 -8.04 -24.46
C ARG A 129 18.67 -8.12 -24.38
N ASP A 130 18.10 -7.09 -23.75
CA ASP A 130 17.07 -6.22 -24.36
C ASP A 130 17.20 -4.85 -23.68
N GLY A 131 17.70 -3.83 -24.36
CA GLY A 131 16.92 -3.20 -25.41
C GLY A 131 16.00 -2.12 -24.83
N PHE A 132 16.50 -1.28 -23.90
CA PHE A 132 15.93 0.06 -23.69
C PHE A 132 15.96 0.79 -25.04
N SER A 133 14.85 0.72 -25.78
CA SER A 133 14.62 1.55 -26.95
C SER A 133 14.52 3.00 -26.49
N ILE A 134 15.68 3.66 -26.38
CA ILE A 134 15.77 5.10 -26.56
C ILE A 134 15.24 5.37 -27.96
N ARG A 135 14.02 5.90 -28.06
CA ARG A 135 13.49 6.42 -29.32
C ARG A 135 14.49 7.44 -29.88
N PRO A 136 14.98 7.30 -31.13
CA PRO A 136 15.77 8.35 -31.75
C PRO A 136 14.88 9.57 -32.01
N LYS A 137 15.42 10.76 -31.72
CA LYS A 137 14.84 12.04 -32.16
C LYS A 137 14.86 12.08 -33.69
N PHE A 138 13.71 11.93 -34.33
CA PHE A 138 13.55 12.34 -35.72
C PHE A 138 13.55 13.88 -35.75
N LYS A 139 14.64 14.46 -36.25
CA LYS A 139 14.59 15.78 -36.89
C LYS A 139 13.99 15.55 -38.28
N MET A 140 12.94 16.27 -38.64
CA MET A 140 12.57 16.47 -40.03
C MET A 140 12.99 17.89 -40.37
N ASP A 141 14.07 17.98 -41.13
CA ASP A 141 14.47 19.17 -41.86
C ASP A 141 13.33 19.53 -42.83
N ASN A 142 12.87 20.78 -42.75
CA ASN A 142 11.88 21.36 -43.66
C ASN A 142 12.59 22.42 -44.48
N ASP A 143 13.00 22.04 -45.69
CA ASP A 143 13.45 22.95 -46.73
C ASP A 143 12.63 22.73 -48.01
N MET A 144 12.20 23.86 -48.57
CA MET A 144 11.86 24.12 -49.98
C MET A 144 10.41 23.84 -50.44
N VAL A 145 9.57 24.88 -50.40
CA VAL A 145 9.20 25.73 -51.56
C VAL A 145 8.99 27.16 -51.08
#